data_AF-A0A5P8W4F6-F1
#
_entry.id   AF-A0A5P8W4F6-F1
#
_cell.length_a   1.000
_cell.length_b   1.000
_cell.length_c   1.000
_cell.angle_alpha   90.00
_cell.angle_beta   90.00
_cell.angle_gamma   90.00
#
_symmetry.space_group_name_H-M   'P 1'
#
loop_
_entity.id
_entity.type
_entity.pdbx_description
1 polymer ?
#
loop_
_entity_poly.entity_id
_entity_poly.type
_entity_poly.pdbx_seq_one_letter_code
_entity_poly.pdbx_strand_id
1 'polypeptide(L)'
;MLNNINRKIDLSFYANFRAAIELANNAFTMSKTDNRRNSALQAINRFLEAEHIYAEYTDIEIEQKSQIADKYLLTLSLAYLAEARCYLELEEHETALRRFQEGAIVIRSRIQKYIKILLTFNPAAYLQPQFRGQIDLRRLTRIYQWLDPTLDENAVFDRQRMNLFMLAQDPNNAKWVESIPAAIWDSKVDWVGKAIWDDPKPQIYARLPKILEVMESMIETNRRFESYQTELQAISQLGISFHDWLKLTPSTEIKPDGAELMYIIPSKPLEL
;
A
#
# COMPACT_ATOMS: atom_id res chain seq x y z
N MET A 1 -10.12 10.89 27.79
CA MET A 1 -10.25 9.48 28.24
C MET A 1 -10.31 8.52 27.06
N LEU A 2 -11.24 8.71 26.11
CA LEU A 2 -11.32 7.92 24.85
C LEU A 2 -10.03 7.91 24.03
N ASN A 3 -9.36 9.05 23.80
CA ASN A 3 -8.09 9.08 23.05
C ASN A 3 -6.95 8.28 23.71
N ASN A 4 -6.89 8.22 25.05
CA ASN A 4 -5.88 7.42 25.76
C ASN A 4 -6.21 5.93 25.70
N ILE A 5 -7.50 5.59 25.67
CA ILE A 5 -7.99 4.21 25.48
C ILE A 5 -7.69 3.77 24.06
N ASN A 6 -8.06 4.56 23.03
CA ASN A 6 -7.76 4.28 21.63
C ASN A 6 -6.25 4.15 21.38
N ARG A 7 -5.42 5.08 21.89
CA ARG A 7 -3.95 4.97 21.76
C ARG A 7 -3.38 3.72 22.42
N LYS A 8 -3.91 3.31 23.58
CA LYS A 8 -3.47 2.08 24.26
C LYS A 8 -3.90 0.84 23.48
N ILE A 9 -5.10 0.86 22.91
CA ILE A 9 -5.64 -0.18 22.05
C ILE A 9 -4.78 -0.30 20.77
N ASP A 10 -4.47 0.80 20.10
CA ASP A 10 -3.58 0.84 18.93
C ASP A 10 -2.21 0.23 19.26
N LEU A 11 -1.58 0.66 20.35
CA LEU A 11 -0.29 0.13 20.78
C LEU A 11 -0.34 -1.37 21.10
N SER A 12 -1.46 -1.86 21.64
CA SER A 12 -1.64 -3.28 21.92
C SER A 12 -1.78 -4.11 20.64
N PHE A 13 -2.44 -3.58 19.61
CA PHE A 13 -2.54 -4.24 18.31
C PHE A 13 -1.20 -4.25 17.57
N TYR A 14 -0.46 -3.14 17.60
CA TYR A 14 0.90 -3.12 17.08
C TYR A 14 1.83 -4.10 17.81
N ALA A 15 1.68 -4.25 19.13
CA ALA A 15 2.44 -5.24 19.90
C ALA A 15 2.05 -6.68 19.50
N ASN A 16 0.77 -6.95 19.26
CA ASN A 16 0.29 -8.26 18.79
C ASN A 16 0.85 -8.59 17.39
N PHE A 17 0.80 -7.64 16.47
CA PHE A 17 1.35 -7.79 15.12
C PHE A 17 2.86 -8.03 15.14
N ARG A 18 3.59 -7.28 15.99
CA ARG A 18 5.03 -7.51 16.18
C ARG A 18 5.33 -8.91 16.72
N ALA A 19 4.56 -9.38 17.70
CA ALA A 19 4.71 -10.74 18.22
C ALA A 19 4.44 -11.80 17.14
N ALA A 20 3.48 -11.55 16.24
CA ALA A 20 3.23 -12.41 15.08
C ALA A 20 4.44 -12.48 14.15
N ILE A 21 5.08 -11.34 13.84
CA ILE A 21 6.31 -11.28 13.04
C ILE A 21 7.45 -12.05 13.71
N GLU A 22 7.63 -11.90 15.02
CA GLU A 22 8.68 -12.63 15.76
C GLU A 22 8.46 -14.15 15.71
N LEU A 23 7.20 -14.59 15.85
CA LEU A 23 6.83 -16.01 15.67
C LEU A 23 7.05 -16.50 14.24
N ALA A 24 6.71 -15.69 13.23
CA ALA A 24 6.95 -16.01 11.84
C ALA A 24 8.46 -16.17 11.54
N ASN A 25 9.28 -15.23 12.02
CA ASN A 25 10.73 -15.30 11.88
C ASN A 25 11.33 -16.56 12.53
N ASN A 26 10.81 -16.96 13.70
CA ASN A 26 11.20 -18.22 14.32
C ASN A 26 10.82 -19.41 13.43
N ALA A 27 9.61 -19.42 12.86
CA ALA A 27 9.19 -20.46 11.93
C ALA A 27 10.12 -20.57 10.72
N PHE A 28 10.60 -19.45 10.18
CA PHE A 28 11.46 -19.41 8.99
C PHE A 28 12.91 -19.80 9.24
N THR A 29 13.39 -19.71 10.48
CA THR A 29 14.83 -19.83 10.79
C THR A 29 15.20 -21.04 11.64
N MET A 30 14.24 -21.63 12.36
CA MET A 30 14.52 -22.78 13.22
C MET A 30 14.81 -24.05 12.41
N SER A 31 15.77 -24.87 12.88
CA SER A 31 16.15 -26.11 12.20
C SER A 31 15.25 -27.31 12.53
N LYS A 32 14.58 -27.29 13.69
CA LYS A 32 13.69 -28.38 14.12
C LYS A 32 12.29 -28.20 13.56
N THR A 33 11.82 -29.18 12.79
CA THR A 33 10.52 -29.16 12.10
C THR A 33 9.34 -28.91 13.05
N ASP A 34 9.27 -29.58 14.20
CA ASP A 34 8.16 -29.40 15.16
C ASP A 34 8.12 -27.98 15.74
N ASN A 35 9.28 -27.39 15.98
CA ASN A 35 9.37 -26.02 16.48
C ASN A 35 8.92 -25.02 15.41
N ARG A 36 9.36 -25.21 14.15
CA ARG A 36 8.88 -24.39 13.03
C ARG A 36 7.37 -24.45 12.90
N ARG A 37 6.81 -25.67 12.92
CA ARG A 37 5.37 -25.89 12.82
C ARG A 37 4.60 -25.18 13.93
N ASN A 38 5.04 -25.33 15.18
CA ASN A 38 4.40 -24.67 16.32
C ASN A 38 4.46 -23.14 16.22
N SER A 39 5.60 -22.58 15.81
CA SER A 39 5.75 -21.13 15.60
C SER A 39 4.90 -20.62 14.44
N ALA A 40 4.83 -21.35 13.33
CA ALA A 40 4.01 -21.00 12.17
C ALA A 40 2.52 -20.97 12.53
N LEU A 41 2.01 -22.00 13.23
CA LEU A 41 0.61 -22.04 13.66
C LEU A 41 0.24 -20.89 14.60
N GLN A 42 1.13 -20.54 15.53
CA GLN A 42 0.91 -19.40 16.42
C GLN A 42 0.95 -18.06 15.68
N ALA A 43 1.86 -17.92 14.70
CA ALA A 43 1.94 -16.73 13.85
C ALA A 43 0.66 -16.56 13.02
N ILE A 44 0.19 -17.63 12.36
CA ILE A 44 -1.03 -17.64 11.55
C ILE A 44 -2.23 -17.13 12.37
N ASN A 45 -2.45 -17.67 13.57
CA ASN A 45 -3.57 -17.24 14.41
C ASN A 45 -3.54 -15.74 14.73
N ARG A 46 -2.34 -15.18 14.96
CA ARG A 46 -2.19 -13.74 15.22
C ARG A 46 -2.32 -12.89 13.96
N PHE A 47 -1.87 -13.38 12.80
CA PHE A 47 -2.07 -12.68 11.54
C PHE A 47 -3.54 -12.65 11.13
N LEU A 48 -4.27 -13.74 11.32
CA LEU A 48 -5.73 -13.77 11.13
C LEU A 48 -6.45 -12.73 12.00
N GLU A 49 -6.07 -12.62 13.27
CA GLU A 49 -6.60 -11.58 14.16
C GLU A 49 -6.24 -10.18 13.65
N ALA A 50 -4.98 -9.97 13.26
CA ALA A 50 -4.49 -8.70 12.73
C ALA A 50 -5.19 -8.31 11.43
N GLU A 51 -5.49 -9.25 10.54
CA GLU A 51 -6.25 -9.00 9.32
C GLU A 51 -7.62 -8.41 9.62
N HIS A 52 -8.36 -8.99 10.57
CA HIS A 52 -9.67 -8.48 10.95
C HIS A 52 -9.59 -7.05 11.50
N ILE A 53 -8.68 -6.82 12.44
CA ILE A 53 -8.50 -5.51 13.10
C ILE A 53 -8.06 -4.44 12.09
N TYR A 54 -7.04 -4.73 11.28
CA TYR A 54 -6.48 -3.76 10.36
C TYR A 54 -7.36 -3.56 9.12
N ALA A 55 -8.19 -4.54 8.72
CA ALA A 55 -9.22 -4.31 7.71
C ALA A 55 -10.26 -3.29 8.20
N GLU A 56 -10.75 -3.44 9.44
CA GLU A 56 -11.70 -2.50 10.05
C GLU A 56 -11.09 -1.10 10.17
N TYR A 57 -9.88 -0.97 10.72
CA TYR A 57 -9.23 0.33 10.83
C TYR A 57 -8.94 0.95 9.46
N THR A 58 -8.53 0.16 8.48
CA THR A 58 -8.32 0.68 7.13
C THR A 58 -9.62 1.25 6.57
N ASP A 59 -10.75 0.56 6.75
CA ASP A 59 -12.04 1.05 6.26
C ASP A 59 -12.46 2.34 6.98
N ILE A 60 -12.34 2.39 8.31
CA ILE A 60 -12.63 3.58 9.12
C ILE A 60 -11.79 4.78 8.66
N GLU A 61 -10.47 4.61 8.51
CA GLU A 61 -9.58 5.70 8.14
C GLU A 61 -9.77 6.13 6.67
N ILE A 62 -10.12 5.21 5.76
CA ILE A 62 -10.51 5.55 4.38
C ILE A 62 -11.80 6.37 4.39
N GLU A 63 -12.82 5.97 5.15
CA GLU A 63 -14.10 6.68 5.24
C GLU A 63 -13.93 8.09 5.83
N GLN A 64 -13.07 8.23 6.82
CA GLN A 64 -12.70 9.51 7.41
C GLN A 64 -11.78 10.34 6.51
N LYS A 65 -11.33 9.78 5.37
CA LYS A 65 -10.34 10.39 4.47
C LYS A 65 -9.09 10.80 5.25
N SER A 66 -8.58 9.92 6.11
CA SER A 66 -7.48 10.19 7.02
C SER A 66 -6.12 9.99 6.36
N GLN A 67 -5.09 10.67 6.88
CA GLN A 67 -3.71 10.63 6.36
C GLN A 67 -2.98 9.31 6.64
N ILE A 68 -3.47 8.50 7.58
CA ILE A 68 -2.80 7.27 8.05
C ILE A 68 -3.39 6.00 7.44
N ALA A 69 -4.39 6.12 6.56
CA ALA A 69 -5.02 4.97 5.93
C ALA A 69 -4.01 4.12 5.12
N ASP A 70 -2.97 4.72 4.54
CA ASP A 70 -1.89 4.01 3.85
C ASP A 70 -1.10 3.11 4.81
N LYS A 71 -0.91 3.52 6.07
CA LYS A 71 -0.16 2.75 7.08
C LYS A 71 -0.93 1.50 7.49
N TYR A 72 -2.24 1.63 7.72
CA TYR A 72 -3.08 0.48 8.04
C TYR A 72 -3.20 -0.48 6.85
N LEU A 73 -3.34 0.07 5.63
CA LEU A 73 -3.40 -0.73 4.41
C LEU A 73 -2.09 -1.50 4.15
N LEU A 74 -0.93 -0.87 4.39
CA LEU A 74 0.37 -1.54 4.34
C LEU A 74 0.47 -2.64 5.40
N THR A 75 0.03 -2.37 6.64
CA THR A 75 0.07 -3.35 7.73
C THR A 75 -0.82 -4.56 7.42
N LEU A 76 -2.02 -4.32 6.90
CA LEU A 76 -2.93 -5.36 6.42
C LEU A 76 -2.31 -6.18 5.28
N SER A 77 -1.62 -5.52 4.35
CA SER A 77 -0.90 -6.18 3.27
C SER A 77 0.21 -7.11 3.82
N LEU A 78 0.99 -6.62 4.80
CA LEU A 78 2.02 -7.43 5.43
C LEU A 78 1.43 -8.63 6.20
N ALA A 79 0.25 -8.49 6.81
CA ALA A 79 -0.44 -9.59 7.48
C ALA A 79 -0.76 -10.74 6.51
N TYR A 80 -1.42 -10.45 5.38
CA TYR A 80 -1.74 -11.46 4.36
C TYR A 80 -0.49 -12.14 3.78
N LEU A 81 0.57 -11.37 3.52
CA LEU A 81 1.82 -11.92 2.99
C LEU A 81 2.49 -12.85 4.01
N ALA A 82 2.57 -12.43 5.27
CA ALA A 82 3.19 -13.23 6.32
C ALA A 82 2.38 -14.47 6.67
N GLU A 83 1.04 -14.36 6.70
CA GLU A 83 0.12 -15.49 6.87
C GLU A 83 0.33 -16.54 5.77
N ALA A 84 0.29 -16.13 4.50
CA ALA A 84 0.51 -17.03 3.36
C ALA A 84 1.87 -17.72 3.43
N ARG A 85 2.93 -16.99 3.78
CA ARG A 85 4.26 -17.57 3.96
C ARG A 85 4.29 -18.58 5.11
N CYS A 86 3.62 -18.31 6.23
CA CYS A 86 3.53 -19.29 7.32
C CYS A 86 2.79 -20.57 6.88
N TYR A 87 1.78 -20.49 6.02
CA TYR A 87 1.16 -21.68 5.43
C TYR A 87 2.11 -22.45 4.50
N LEU A 88 2.95 -21.76 3.73
CA LEU A 88 3.99 -22.41 2.92
C LEU A 88 5.02 -23.17 3.77
N GLU A 89 5.41 -22.63 4.94
CA GLU A 89 6.29 -23.34 5.89
C GLU A 89 5.65 -24.63 6.45
N LEU A 90 4.32 -24.72 6.42
CA LEU A 90 3.56 -25.91 6.78
C LEU A 90 3.34 -26.84 5.59
N GLU A 91 3.84 -26.48 4.40
CA GLU A 91 3.60 -27.16 3.12
C GLU A 91 2.10 -27.19 2.73
N GLU A 92 1.30 -26.26 3.27
CA GLU A 92 -0.14 -26.11 3.04
C GLU A 92 -0.39 -25.19 1.82
N HIS A 93 0.10 -25.60 0.64
CA HIS A 93 0.16 -24.75 -0.56
C HIS A 93 -1.20 -24.26 -1.04
N GLU A 94 -2.22 -25.11 -1.06
CA GLU A 94 -3.57 -24.74 -1.48
C GLU A 94 -4.19 -23.71 -0.54
N THR A 95 -3.96 -23.87 0.76
CA THR A 95 -4.44 -22.93 1.78
C THR A 95 -3.71 -21.58 1.65
N ALA A 96 -2.39 -21.59 1.50
CA ALA A 96 -1.59 -20.39 1.24
C ALA A 96 -2.12 -19.62 0.01
N LEU A 97 -2.31 -20.32 -1.11
CA LEU A 97 -2.79 -19.71 -2.35
C LEU A 97 -4.19 -19.12 -2.19
N ARG A 98 -5.14 -19.88 -1.65
CA ARG A 98 -6.53 -19.42 -1.46
C ARG A 98 -6.59 -18.20 -0.56
N ARG A 99 -5.91 -18.23 0.60
CA ARG A 99 -5.90 -17.13 1.56
C ARG A 99 -5.25 -15.88 0.98
N PHE A 100 -4.15 -16.03 0.26
CA PHE A 100 -3.48 -14.90 -0.36
C PHE A 100 -4.31 -14.27 -1.48
N GLN A 101 -5.04 -15.07 -2.27
CA GLN A 101 -6.01 -14.57 -3.27
C GLN A 101 -7.15 -13.78 -2.64
N GLU A 102 -7.72 -14.28 -1.54
CA GLU A 102 -8.73 -13.55 -0.75
C GLU A 102 -8.18 -12.19 -0.30
N GLY A 103 -6.96 -12.18 0.24
CA GLY A 103 -6.25 -10.96 0.64
C GLY A 103 -5.99 -9.99 -0.51
N ALA A 104 -5.58 -10.47 -1.68
CA ALA A 104 -5.31 -9.64 -2.85
C ALA A 104 -6.56 -8.86 -3.30
N ILE A 105 -7.74 -9.49 -3.27
CA ILE A 105 -9.03 -8.84 -3.59
C ILE A 105 -9.34 -7.75 -2.56
N VAL A 106 -9.19 -8.07 -1.28
CA VAL A 106 -9.43 -7.18 -0.13
C VAL A 106 -8.54 -5.93 -0.21
N ILE A 107 -7.24 -6.13 -0.48
CA ILE A 107 -6.24 -5.06 -0.58
C ILE A 107 -6.48 -4.20 -1.82
N ARG A 108 -6.67 -4.80 -3.00
CA ARG A 108 -6.90 -4.06 -4.26
C ARG A 108 -8.08 -3.10 -4.14
N SER A 109 -9.21 -3.58 -3.62
CA SER A 109 -10.42 -2.78 -3.43
C SER A 109 -10.18 -1.55 -2.56
N ARG A 110 -9.44 -1.71 -1.45
CA ARG A 110 -9.13 -0.61 -0.52
C ARG A 110 -8.13 0.37 -1.10
N ILE A 111 -7.08 -0.10 -1.78
CA ILE A 111 -6.14 0.78 -2.50
C ILE A 111 -6.91 1.62 -3.52
N GLN A 112 -7.80 1.02 -4.31
CA GLN A 112 -8.60 1.75 -5.30
C GLN A 112 -9.45 2.85 -4.66
N LYS A 113 -10.11 2.57 -3.52
CA LYS A 113 -10.89 3.57 -2.78
C LYS A 113 -10.01 4.72 -2.30
N TYR A 114 -8.87 4.42 -1.68
CA TYR A 114 -8.01 5.45 -1.11
C TYR A 114 -7.30 6.29 -2.18
N ILE A 115 -6.84 5.68 -3.28
CA ILE A 115 -6.27 6.42 -4.42
C ILE A 115 -7.30 7.40 -5.01
N LYS A 116 -8.58 7.02 -5.13
CA LYS A 116 -9.63 7.94 -5.59
C LYS A 116 -9.81 9.14 -4.66
N ILE A 117 -9.62 8.97 -3.35
CA ILE A 117 -9.61 10.08 -2.40
C ILE A 117 -8.37 10.95 -2.65
N LEU A 118 -7.19 10.34 -2.76
CA LEU A 118 -5.92 11.07 -2.96
C LEU A 118 -5.85 11.80 -4.31
N LEU A 119 -6.53 11.34 -5.35
CA LEU A 119 -6.64 12.11 -6.60
C LEU A 119 -7.38 13.45 -6.44
N THR A 120 -7.98 13.70 -5.28
CA THR A 120 -8.76 14.90 -4.93
C THR A 120 -10.01 15.08 -5.77
N PHE A 121 -10.81 16.09 -5.42
CA PHE A 121 -11.90 16.53 -6.28
C PHE A 121 -11.40 17.20 -7.58
N ASN A 122 -10.19 17.78 -7.57
CA ASN A 122 -9.58 18.43 -8.73
C ASN A 122 -8.12 17.94 -8.94
N PRO A 123 -7.92 16.81 -9.64
CA PRO A 123 -6.61 16.20 -9.88
C PRO A 123 -5.62 17.09 -10.64
N ALA A 124 -6.08 18.16 -11.31
CA ALA A 124 -5.18 19.12 -11.94
C ALA A 124 -4.31 19.89 -10.93
N ALA A 125 -4.63 19.83 -9.63
CA ALA A 125 -3.75 20.32 -8.57
C ALA A 125 -2.34 19.69 -8.62
N TYR A 126 -2.22 18.45 -9.08
CA TYR A 126 -0.94 17.77 -9.28
C TYR A 126 -0.13 18.29 -10.46
N LEU A 127 -0.77 18.99 -11.41
CA LEU A 127 -0.14 19.47 -12.65
C LEU A 127 0.21 20.97 -12.59
N GLN A 128 0.27 21.55 -11.39
CA GLN A 128 0.64 22.95 -11.20
C GLN A 128 2.09 23.21 -11.64
N PRO A 129 2.40 24.38 -12.25
CA PRO A 129 3.73 24.65 -12.83
C PRO A 129 4.92 24.47 -11.87
N GLN A 130 4.71 24.76 -10.58
CA GLN A 130 5.71 24.59 -9.52
C GLN A 130 6.17 23.14 -9.30
N PHE A 131 5.41 22.15 -9.75
CA PHE A 131 5.79 20.73 -9.65
C PHE A 131 6.57 20.24 -10.86
N ARG A 132 6.93 21.12 -11.80
CA ARG A 132 7.72 20.76 -13.00
C ARG A 132 8.99 20.01 -12.59
N GLY A 133 9.19 18.83 -13.18
CA GLY A 133 10.31 17.93 -12.88
C GLY A 133 10.12 17.03 -11.66
N GLN A 134 9.07 17.25 -10.87
CA GLN A 134 8.66 16.36 -9.78
C GLN A 134 7.40 15.58 -10.18
N ILE A 135 6.35 16.27 -10.62
CA ILE A 135 5.10 15.67 -11.07
C ILE A 135 4.88 16.06 -12.53
N ASP A 136 4.65 15.06 -13.37
CA ASP A 136 4.29 15.25 -14.77
C ASP A 136 2.99 14.49 -15.10
N LEU A 137 2.44 14.80 -16.27
CA LEU A 137 1.22 14.18 -16.76
C LEU A 137 1.39 12.66 -16.92
N ARG A 138 2.59 12.18 -17.26
CA ARG A 138 2.89 10.76 -17.43
C ARG A 138 2.76 9.99 -16.12
N ARG A 139 3.32 10.50 -15.01
CA ARG A 139 3.18 9.91 -13.67
C ARG A 139 1.72 9.87 -13.25
N LEU A 140 0.99 10.98 -13.41
CA LEU A 140 -0.44 11.02 -13.11
C LEU A 140 -1.23 10.02 -13.98
N THR A 141 -0.87 9.90 -15.25
CA THR A 141 -1.47 8.93 -16.19
C THR A 141 -1.29 7.50 -15.73
N ARG A 142 -0.12 7.13 -15.19
CA ARG A 142 0.11 5.78 -14.62
C ARG A 142 -0.83 5.45 -13.46
N ILE A 143 -1.17 6.43 -12.62
CA ILE A 143 -2.18 6.27 -11.56
C ILE A 143 -3.55 5.99 -12.17
N TYR A 144 -3.95 6.79 -13.16
CA TYR A 144 -5.22 6.61 -13.88
C TYR A 144 -5.29 5.27 -14.60
N GLN A 145 -4.22 4.84 -15.26
CA GLN A 145 -4.12 3.56 -15.95
C GLN A 145 -4.28 2.38 -15.03
N TRP A 146 -3.80 2.47 -13.79
CA TRP A 146 -4.02 1.41 -12.81
C TRP A 146 -5.50 1.31 -12.38
N LEU A 147 -6.21 2.44 -12.33
CA LEU A 147 -7.66 2.46 -12.05
C LEU A 147 -8.49 2.01 -13.26
N ASP A 148 -8.07 2.41 -14.46
CA ASP A 148 -8.73 2.15 -15.73
C ASP A 148 -7.65 2.00 -16.83
N PRO A 149 -7.31 0.76 -17.21
CA PRO A 149 -6.24 0.47 -18.17
C PRO A 149 -6.46 1.03 -19.58
N THR A 150 -7.68 1.49 -19.89
CA THR A 150 -8.01 2.04 -21.21
C THR A 150 -7.55 3.49 -21.39
N LEU A 151 -7.10 4.14 -20.32
CA LEU A 151 -6.70 5.54 -20.35
C LEU A 151 -5.28 5.72 -20.85
N ASP A 152 -5.11 6.61 -21.83
CA ASP A 152 -3.81 7.09 -22.27
C ASP A 152 -3.56 8.52 -21.75
N GLU A 153 -2.38 9.05 -22.07
CA GLU A 153 -1.96 10.38 -21.63
C GLU A 153 -2.90 11.49 -22.17
N ASN A 154 -3.40 11.32 -23.41
CA ASN A 154 -4.34 12.26 -24.03
C ASN A 154 -5.69 12.26 -23.31
N ALA A 155 -6.25 11.08 -23.01
CA ALA A 155 -7.51 10.95 -22.29
C ALA A 155 -7.42 11.56 -20.87
N VAL A 156 -6.28 11.36 -20.19
CA VAL A 156 -6.05 11.96 -18.87
C VAL A 156 -5.94 13.48 -18.98
N PHE A 157 -5.18 13.99 -19.95
CA PHE A 157 -5.11 15.43 -20.21
C PHE A 157 -6.49 16.03 -20.48
N ASP A 158 -7.29 15.40 -21.34
CA ASP A 158 -8.62 15.87 -21.70
C ASP A 158 -9.56 15.94 -20.50
N ARG A 159 -9.48 14.95 -19.58
CA ARG A 159 -10.19 14.97 -18.29
C ARG A 159 -9.73 16.13 -17.40
N GLN A 160 -8.45 16.49 -17.43
CA GLN A 160 -7.91 17.58 -16.62
C GLN A 160 -8.03 18.97 -17.28
N ARG A 161 -8.39 19.05 -18.56
CA ARG A 161 -8.41 20.32 -19.31
C ARG A 161 -9.30 21.38 -18.66
N MET A 162 -10.53 21.01 -18.31
CA MET A 162 -11.46 21.91 -17.60
C MET A 162 -11.00 22.22 -16.18
N ASN A 163 -10.44 21.21 -15.50
CA ASN A 163 -9.93 21.32 -14.14
C ASN A 163 -8.79 22.34 -14.02
N LEU A 164 -7.85 22.34 -14.98
CA LEU A 164 -6.76 23.33 -15.07
C LEU A 164 -7.29 24.75 -15.25
N PHE A 165 -8.31 24.92 -16.10
CA PHE A 165 -8.94 26.21 -16.34
C PHE A 165 -9.67 26.73 -15.08
N MET A 166 -10.44 25.86 -14.42
CA MET A 166 -11.12 26.19 -13.17
C MET A 166 -10.15 26.58 -12.04
N LEU A 167 -9.00 25.91 -11.93
CA LEU A 167 -7.95 26.29 -10.98
C LEU A 167 -7.38 27.67 -11.30
N ALA A 168 -7.09 27.95 -12.57
CA ALA A 168 -6.53 29.24 -12.98
C ALA A 168 -7.50 30.42 -12.77
N GLN A 169 -8.82 30.16 -12.80
CA GLN A 169 -9.86 31.17 -12.58
C GLN A 169 -10.23 31.40 -11.11
N ASP A 170 -9.67 30.63 -10.17
CA ASP A 170 -9.93 30.81 -8.74
C ASP A 170 -9.01 31.93 -8.20
N PRO A 171 -9.51 33.17 -8.00
CA PRO A 171 -8.66 34.36 -7.80
C PRO A 171 -7.81 34.30 -6.53
N ASN A 172 -8.11 33.38 -5.61
CA ASN A 172 -7.35 33.13 -4.39
C ASN A 172 -6.97 31.67 -4.19
N ASN A 173 -7.28 30.79 -5.16
CA ASN A 173 -7.11 29.35 -5.01
C ASN A 173 -7.89 28.76 -3.81
N ALA A 174 -8.91 29.46 -3.32
CA ALA A 174 -9.61 29.12 -2.08
C ALA A 174 -10.51 27.89 -2.25
N LYS A 175 -11.22 27.79 -3.37
CA LYS A 175 -12.19 26.71 -3.59
C LYS A 175 -11.51 25.36 -3.73
N TRP A 176 -10.37 25.31 -4.42
CA TRP A 176 -9.68 24.03 -4.56
C TRP A 176 -8.99 23.62 -3.26
N VAL A 177 -8.42 24.56 -2.51
CA VAL A 177 -7.84 24.30 -1.17
C VAL A 177 -8.90 23.74 -0.21
N GLU A 178 -10.10 24.33 -0.20
CA GLU A 178 -11.25 23.82 0.58
C GLU A 178 -11.71 22.43 0.13
N SER A 179 -11.47 22.07 -1.13
CA SER A 179 -11.86 20.76 -1.69
C SER A 179 -10.83 19.65 -1.44
N ILE A 180 -9.68 19.97 -0.86
CA ILE A 180 -8.63 18.98 -0.57
C ILE A 180 -9.11 18.05 0.55
N PRO A 181 -9.02 16.72 0.36
CA PRO A 181 -9.35 15.79 1.43
C PRO A 181 -8.35 15.88 2.59
N ALA A 182 -8.82 15.58 3.82
CA ALA A 182 -7.99 15.51 5.02
C ALA A 182 -6.77 14.59 4.85
N ALA A 183 -6.88 13.57 3.99
CA ALA A 183 -5.84 12.60 3.62
C ALA A 183 -4.60 13.24 3.00
N ILE A 184 -4.75 14.45 2.43
CA ILE A 184 -3.65 15.26 1.90
C ILE A 184 -3.31 16.36 2.89
N TRP A 185 -4.35 17.03 3.41
CA TRP A 185 -4.18 18.18 4.27
C TRP A 185 -5.34 18.29 5.26
N ASP A 186 -5.04 18.21 6.55
CA ASP A 186 -5.99 18.38 7.65
C ASP A 186 -5.58 19.58 8.50
N SER A 187 -6.39 20.63 8.51
CA SER A 187 -6.12 21.83 9.31
C SER A 187 -6.08 21.56 10.81
N LYS A 188 -6.68 20.49 11.33
CA LYS A 188 -6.62 20.17 12.77
C LYS A 188 -5.27 19.57 13.17
N VAL A 189 -4.61 18.88 12.25
CA VAL A 189 -3.36 18.16 12.50
C VAL A 189 -2.17 18.97 12.00
N ASP A 190 -2.30 19.59 10.83
CA ASP A 190 -1.19 20.18 10.11
C ASP A 190 -1.03 21.69 10.36
N TRP A 191 -2.02 22.30 11.04
CA TRP A 191 -2.01 23.70 11.45
C TRP A 191 -1.57 23.94 12.90
N VAL A 192 -1.12 22.89 13.61
CA VAL A 192 -0.72 23.01 15.01
C VAL A 192 0.44 24.02 15.14
N GLY A 193 0.20 25.09 15.90
CA GLY A 193 1.19 26.14 16.17
C GLY A 193 1.30 27.24 15.12
N LYS A 194 0.38 27.32 14.14
CA LYS A 194 0.35 28.37 13.11
C LYS A 194 -0.74 29.40 13.34
N ALA A 195 -0.54 30.59 12.79
CA ALA A 195 -1.54 31.65 12.91
C ALA A 195 -2.73 31.37 11.99
N ILE A 196 -3.94 31.76 12.40
CA ILE A 196 -5.18 31.49 11.64
C ILE A 196 -5.18 32.17 10.26
N TRP A 197 -4.37 33.22 10.08
CA TRP A 197 -4.23 34.01 8.86
C TRP A 197 -3.08 33.58 7.95
N ASP A 198 -2.33 32.52 8.30
CA ASP A 198 -1.30 31.99 7.41
C ASP A 198 -1.95 31.33 6.18
N ASP A 199 -1.29 31.41 5.02
CA ASP A 199 -1.74 30.72 3.81
C ASP A 199 -1.40 29.22 3.90
N PRO A 200 -2.38 28.28 3.79
CA PRO A 200 -2.12 26.85 3.83
C PRO A 200 -1.47 26.27 2.57
N LYS A 201 -1.48 27.02 1.45
CA LYS A 201 -0.99 26.55 0.15
C LYS A 201 0.45 26.03 0.17
N PRO A 202 1.45 26.71 0.78
CA PRO A 202 2.82 26.21 0.79
C PRO A 202 2.96 24.83 1.41
N GLN A 203 2.16 24.49 2.43
CA GLN A 203 2.24 23.19 3.07
C GLN A 203 1.51 22.10 2.28
N ILE A 204 0.34 22.42 1.74
CA ILE A 204 -0.36 21.55 0.79
C ILE A 204 0.57 21.20 -0.37
N TYR A 205 1.21 22.21 -0.95
CA TYR A 205 2.13 22.04 -2.05
C TYR A 205 3.36 21.22 -1.71
N ALA A 206 3.90 21.35 -0.50
CA ALA A 206 4.98 20.49 -0.01
C ALA A 206 4.55 19.02 0.19
N ARG A 207 3.25 18.74 0.27
CA ARG A 207 2.70 17.39 0.45
C ARG A 207 2.32 16.69 -0.84
N LEU A 208 1.77 17.40 -1.83
CA LEU A 208 1.25 16.79 -3.06
C LEU A 208 2.26 15.84 -3.76
N PRO A 209 3.56 16.17 -3.92
CA PRO A 209 4.54 15.22 -4.46
C PRO A 209 4.65 13.92 -3.65
N LYS A 210 4.65 14.03 -2.32
CA LYS A 210 4.70 12.87 -1.41
C LYS A 210 3.43 12.03 -1.50
N ILE A 211 2.27 12.66 -1.66
CA ILE A 211 1.00 11.95 -1.85
C ILE A 211 0.99 11.16 -3.16
N LEU A 212 1.55 11.72 -4.23
CA LEU A 212 1.71 10.99 -5.49
C LEU A 212 2.61 9.75 -5.29
N GLU A 213 3.73 9.89 -4.57
CA GLU A 213 4.60 8.76 -4.22
C GLU A 213 3.89 7.70 -3.36
N VAL A 214 3.01 8.11 -2.44
CA VAL A 214 2.17 7.20 -1.65
C VAL A 214 1.21 6.42 -2.57
N MET A 215 0.55 7.09 -3.53
CA MET A 215 -0.30 6.42 -4.52
C MET A 215 0.50 5.39 -5.35
N GLU A 216 1.67 5.78 -5.86
CA GLU A 216 2.55 4.89 -6.63
C GLU A 216 3.03 3.69 -5.79
N SER A 217 3.38 3.91 -4.53
CA SER A 217 3.82 2.86 -3.60
C SER A 217 2.71 1.84 -3.31
N MET A 218 1.46 2.29 -3.14
CA MET A 218 0.33 1.38 -2.97
C MET A 218 0.05 0.58 -4.24
N ILE A 219 0.11 1.21 -5.42
CA ILE A 219 -0.01 0.51 -6.70
C ILE A 219 1.08 -0.54 -6.84
N GLU A 220 2.32 -0.20 -6.49
CA GLU A 220 3.43 -1.12 -6.54
C GLU A 220 3.26 -2.29 -5.56
N THR A 221 2.76 -2.01 -4.35
CA THR A 221 2.37 -3.06 -3.39
C THR A 221 1.33 -4.00 -4.00
N ASN A 222 0.32 -3.49 -4.68
CA ASN A 222 -0.68 -4.32 -5.34
C ASN A 222 -0.09 -5.18 -6.47
N ARG A 223 0.82 -4.63 -7.27
CA ARG A 223 1.52 -5.39 -8.32
C ARG A 223 2.40 -6.50 -7.74
N ARG A 224 3.10 -6.21 -6.63
CA ARG A 224 3.85 -7.25 -5.89
C ARG A 224 2.94 -8.38 -5.44
N PHE A 225 1.75 -8.06 -4.95
CA PHE A 225 0.74 -9.06 -4.59
C PHE A 225 0.35 -9.94 -5.79
N GLU A 226 0.11 -9.34 -6.96
CA GLU A 226 -0.19 -10.10 -8.19
C GLU A 226 0.98 -11.04 -8.57
N SER A 227 2.23 -10.58 -8.46
CA SER A 227 3.42 -11.41 -8.68
C SER A 227 3.51 -12.57 -7.67
N TYR A 228 3.39 -12.29 -6.36
CA TYR A 228 3.43 -13.32 -5.32
C TYR A 228 2.31 -14.36 -5.49
N GLN A 229 1.13 -13.93 -5.91
CA GLN A 229 0.04 -14.87 -6.21
C GLN A 229 0.41 -15.82 -7.34
N THR A 230 1.09 -15.33 -8.37
CA THR A 230 1.58 -16.17 -9.48
C THR A 230 2.64 -17.16 -8.99
N GLU A 231 3.53 -16.74 -8.08
CA GLU A 231 4.52 -17.64 -7.45
C GLU A 231 3.83 -18.75 -6.63
N LEU A 232 2.84 -18.40 -5.80
CA LEU A 232 2.06 -19.37 -5.02
C LEU A 232 1.34 -20.39 -5.94
N GLN A 233 0.81 -19.93 -7.07
CA GLN A 233 0.21 -20.81 -8.07
C GLN A 233 1.24 -21.76 -8.66
N ALA A 234 2.43 -21.28 -9.00
CA ALA A 234 3.50 -22.11 -9.53
C ALA A 234 3.97 -23.18 -8.52
N ILE A 235 4.19 -22.81 -7.26
CA ILE A 235 4.56 -23.74 -6.18
C ILE A 235 3.48 -24.83 -6.04
N SER A 236 2.21 -24.41 -5.98
CA SER A 236 1.08 -25.33 -5.85
C SER A 236 0.96 -26.29 -7.04
N GLN A 237 1.15 -25.81 -8.28
CA GLN A 237 1.05 -26.62 -9.49
C GLN A 237 2.23 -27.59 -9.68
N LEU A 238 3.44 -27.17 -9.32
CA LEU A 238 4.65 -28.00 -9.43
C LEU A 238 4.73 -29.05 -8.32
N GLY A 239 3.99 -28.86 -7.22
CA GLY A 239 3.99 -29.77 -6.07
C GLY A 239 5.35 -29.86 -5.37
N ILE A 240 6.23 -28.88 -5.58
CA ILE A 240 7.55 -28.83 -4.93
C ILE A 240 7.40 -28.22 -3.54
N SER A 241 8.27 -28.63 -2.61
CA SER A 241 8.26 -28.03 -1.28
C SER A 241 8.63 -26.55 -1.34
N PHE A 242 8.11 -25.75 -0.41
CA PHE A 242 8.48 -24.33 -0.35
C PHE A 242 10.00 -24.16 -0.14
N HIS A 243 10.60 -25.06 0.63
CA HIS A 243 12.04 -25.08 0.86
C HIS A 243 12.85 -25.36 -0.41
N ASP A 244 12.36 -26.19 -1.32
CA ASP A 244 13.00 -26.45 -2.60
C ASP A 244 12.79 -25.29 -3.58
N TRP A 245 11.60 -24.67 -3.57
CA TRP A 245 11.35 -23.44 -4.32
C TRP A 245 12.37 -22.35 -3.97
N LEU A 246 12.65 -22.13 -2.67
CA LEU A 246 13.64 -21.14 -2.23
C LEU A 246 15.05 -21.41 -2.76
N LYS A 247 15.42 -22.67 -3.02
CA LYS A 247 16.73 -23.05 -3.59
C LYS A 247 16.84 -22.79 -5.09
N LEU A 248 15.73 -22.60 -5.80
CA LEU A 248 15.71 -22.26 -7.22
C LEU A 248 16.10 -20.79 -7.48
N THR A 249 16.21 -19.98 -6.43
CA THR A 249 16.68 -18.60 -6.50
C THR A 249 18.11 -18.53 -7.03
N PRO A 250 18.40 -17.74 -8.07
CA PRO A 250 19.76 -17.58 -8.59
C PRO A 250 20.68 -17.02 -7.49
N SER A 251 21.74 -17.76 -7.15
CA SER A 251 22.69 -17.41 -6.10
C SER A 251 23.65 -16.26 -6.47
N THR A 252 23.48 -15.67 -7.65
CA THR A 252 24.40 -14.70 -8.27
C THR A 252 23.83 -13.29 -8.49
N GLU A 253 22.58 -13.01 -8.13
CA GLU A 253 22.02 -11.66 -8.27
C GLU A 253 22.40 -10.79 -7.07
N ILE A 254 23.16 -9.72 -7.34
CA ILE A 254 23.50 -8.68 -6.35
C ILE A 254 22.20 -7.95 -6.01
N LYS A 255 21.73 -8.14 -4.78
CA LYS A 255 20.62 -7.40 -4.18
C LYS A 255 20.87 -5.89 -4.33
N PRO A 256 19.99 -5.11 -4.99
CA PRO A 256 20.15 -3.67 -5.02
C PRO A 256 20.05 -3.11 -3.59
N ASP A 257 20.92 -2.15 -3.24
CA ASP A 257 20.92 -1.52 -1.93
C ASP A 257 19.52 -0.94 -1.61
N GLY A 258 18.96 -1.34 -0.47
CA GLY A 258 17.65 -0.89 0.03
C GLY A 258 16.42 -1.72 -0.36
N ALA A 259 16.57 -2.82 -1.11
CA ALA A 259 15.45 -3.71 -1.42
C ALA A 259 15.19 -4.71 -0.28
N GLU A 260 14.11 -4.59 0.49
CA GLU A 260 13.79 -5.59 1.54
C GLU A 260 13.10 -6.86 1.04
N LEU A 261 12.68 -6.93 -0.23
CA LEU A 261 11.96 -8.08 -0.79
C LEU A 261 12.57 -8.48 -2.14
N MET A 262 12.89 -9.77 -2.29
CA MET A 262 13.23 -10.38 -3.56
C MET A 262 12.02 -10.31 -4.49
N TYR A 263 12.25 -9.88 -5.73
CA TYR A 263 11.48 -10.34 -6.87
C TYR A 263 12.34 -11.38 -7.58
N ILE A 264 11.78 -12.51 -7.96
CA ILE A 264 12.41 -13.37 -8.96
C ILE A 264 11.42 -13.40 -10.12
N ILE A 265 11.64 -12.54 -11.14
CA ILE A 265 11.20 -12.63 -12.56
C ILE A 265 11.46 -11.25 -13.24
N PRO A 266 12.02 -11.23 -14.46
CA PRO A 266 13.43 -10.99 -14.79
C PRO A 266 13.79 -9.50 -14.99
N SER A 267 15.10 -9.21 -15.06
CA SER A 267 15.65 -7.86 -15.24
C SER A 267 15.42 -7.21 -16.61
N LYS A 268 14.73 -7.87 -17.56
CA LYS A 268 14.22 -7.26 -18.81
C LYS A 268 12.88 -7.90 -19.23
N PRO A 269 11.96 -7.14 -19.85
CA PRO A 269 10.77 -7.69 -20.48
C PRO A 269 11.15 -8.64 -21.63
N LEU A 270 10.36 -9.71 -21.84
CA LEU A 270 10.38 -10.44 -23.11
C LEU A 270 10.01 -9.45 -24.22
N GLU A 271 10.85 -9.38 -25.26
CA GLU A 271 10.57 -8.56 -26.43
C GLU A 271 9.30 -9.05 -27.13
N LEU A 272 8.32 -8.15 -27.25
CA LEU A 272 7.22 -8.16 -28.21
C LEU A 272 7.26 -6.85 -28.98
#